data_AF-A0A1F7FFV2-F1
#
_entry.id   AF-A0A1F7FFV2-F1
#
_cell.length_a   1.000
_cell.length_b   1.000
_cell.length_c   1.000
_cell.angle_alpha   90.00
_cell.angle_beta   90.00
_cell.angle_gamma   90.00
#
_symmetry.space_group_name_H-M   'P 1'
#
loop_
_entity.id
_entity.type
_entity.pdbx_description
1 polymer ?
#
loop_
_entity_poly.entity_id
_entity_poly.type
_entity_poly.pdbx_seq_one_letter_code
_entity_poly.pdbx_strand_id
1 'polypeptide(L)'
;MTEKQNWYPIDKLLMFESMVLESINNTLEQYALFMEAKEKPHMLDDSIIDRGVRVYQDQMEETTWHERQIARWRQQGLNEWQRVQVDKFEADNNRFRDESKKVLELLEELRKGTINRIIGMSDEELGLNVLLGKIKPPFGGK
;
A
#
# COMPACT_ATOMS: atom_id res chain seq x y z
N MET A 1 21.03 9.08 -0.65
CA MET A 1 21.04 10.47 -0.14
C MET A 1 20.07 10.52 1.02
N THR A 2 20.48 10.89 2.23
CA THR A 2 19.55 11.10 3.34
C THR A 2 18.76 12.36 3.05
N GLU A 3 17.52 12.20 2.56
CA GLU A 3 16.61 13.30 2.35
C GLU A 3 16.38 14.03 3.68
N LYS A 4 16.57 15.35 3.67
CA LYS A 4 16.48 16.17 4.88
C LYS A 4 15.00 16.31 5.23
N GLN A 5 14.57 15.70 6.34
CA GLN A 5 13.21 15.86 6.85
C GLN A 5 12.89 17.35 7.03
N ASN A 6 11.81 17.79 6.39
CA ASN A 6 11.20 19.07 6.72
C ASN A 6 10.39 18.93 8.00
N TRP A 7 10.70 19.76 8.99
CA TRP A 7 10.00 19.78 10.28
C TRP A 7 8.91 20.84 10.27
N TYR A 8 7.72 20.48 10.71
CA TYR A 8 6.56 21.35 10.73
C TYR A 8 6.16 21.75 12.16
N PRO A 9 5.62 22.97 12.35
CA PRO A 9 5.04 23.37 13.62
C PRO A 9 3.70 22.65 13.88
N ILE A 10 3.27 22.63 15.15
CA ILE A 10 2.05 21.91 15.60
C ILE A 10 0.75 22.48 15.02
N ASP A 11 0.76 23.73 14.58
CA ASP A 11 -0.36 24.38 13.87
C ASP A 11 -0.68 23.71 12.52
N LYS A 12 0.26 22.93 11.96
CA LYS A 12 0.06 22.13 10.75
C LYS A 12 -0.61 20.78 11.00
N LEU A 13 -0.81 20.37 12.25
CA LEU A 13 -1.36 19.04 12.58
C LEU A 13 -2.65 18.70 11.82
N LEU A 14 -3.59 19.64 11.75
CA LEU A 14 -4.86 19.43 11.04
C LEU A 14 -4.69 19.18 9.54
N MET A 15 -3.68 19.81 8.91
CA MET A 15 -3.35 19.54 7.51
C MET A 15 -2.86 18.10 7.34
N PHE A 16 -1.96 17.64 8.22
CA PHE A 16 -1.47 16.26 8.22
C PHE A 16 -2.60 15.25 8.47
N GLU A 17 -3.51 15.52 9.42
CA GLU A 17 -4.68 14.66 9.64
C GLU A 17 -5.54 14.54 8.39
N SER A 18 -5.84 15.65 7.70
CA SER A 18 -6.65 15.60 6.47
C SER A 18 -5.98 14.79 5.36
N MET A 19 -4.67 14.96 5.18
CA MET A 19 -3.90 14.24 4.15
C MET A 19 -3.84 12.74 4.43
N VAL A 20 -3.61 12.34 5.68
CA VAL A 20 -3.59 10.92 6.06
C VAL A 20 -4.97 10.30 5.93
N LEU A 21 -6.04 11.00 6.31
CA LEU A 21 -7.40 10.48 6.15
C LEU A 21 -7.76 10.25 4.66
N GLU A 22 -7.42 11.19 3.79
CA GLU A 22 -7.61 11.04 2.34
C GLU A 22 -6.78 9.86 1.81
N SER A 23 -5.52 9.74 2.24
CA SER A 23 -4.62 8.65 1.84
C SER A 23 -5.13 7.28 2.28
N ILE A 24 -5.72 7.17 3.47
CA ILE A 24 -6.38 5.95 3.94
C ILE A 24 -7.54 5.59 3.03
N ASN A 25 -8.43 6.53 2.72
CA ASN A 25 -9.59 6.26 1.86
C ASN A 25 -9.15 5.80 0.47
N ASN A 26 -8.20 6.50 -0.14
CA ASN A 26 -7.62 6.12 -1.44
C ASN A 26 -7.00 4.72 -1.37
N THR A 27 -6.28 4.40 -0.29
CA THR A 27 -5.67 3.07 -0.11
C THR A 27 -6.71 1.97 -0.03
N LEU A 28 -7.82 2.20 0.67
CA LEU A 28 -8.92 1.24 0.78
C LEU A 28 -9.62 1.02 -0.58
N GLU A 29 -9.84 2.09 -1.35
CA GLU A 29 -10.41 2.00 -2.69
C GLU A 29 -9.50 1.19 -3.63
N GLN A 30 -8.19 1.47 -3.62
CA GLN A 30 -7.24 0.71 -4.43
C GLN A 30 -7.12 -0.74 -3.99
N TYR A 31 -7.16 -1.02 -2.68
CA TYR A 31 -7.20 -2.39 -2.17
C TYR A 31 -8.41 -3.16 -2.73
N ALA A 32 -9.60 -2.54 -2.73
CA ALA A 32 -10.79 -3.15 -3.29
C ALA A 32 -10.64 -3.46 -4.79
N LEU A 33 -10.10 -2.51 -5.57
CA LEU A 33 -9.85 -2.70 -7.00
C LEU A 33 -8.86 -3.86 -7.27
N PHE A 34 -7.77 -3.94 -6.51
CA PHE A 34 -6.81 -5.03 -6.65
C PHE A 34 -7.39 -6.38 -6.19
N MET A 35 -8.27 -6.38 -5.18
CA MET A 35 -8.96 -7.58 -4.74
C MET A 35 -9.89 -8.12 -5.83
N GLU A 36 -10.59 -7.26 -6.57
CA GLU A 36 -11.39 -7.68 -7.73
C GLU A 36 -10.51 -8.29 -8.84
N ALA A 37 -9.32 -7.72 -9.05
CA ALA A 37 -8.36 -8.23 -10.03
C ALA A 37 -7.77 -9.60 -9.65
N LYS A 38 -7.90 -10.05 -8.39
CA LYS A 38 -7.39 -11.34 -7.91
C LYS A 38 -8.02 -12.55 -8.60
N GLU A 39 -9.26 -12.43 -9.08
CA GLU A 39 -9.90 -13.51 -9.86
C GLU A 39 -9.36 -13.60 -11.29
N LYS A 40 -8.76 -12.52 -11.81
CA LYS A 40 -8.22 -12.43 -13.18
C LYS A 40 -6.89 -11.66 -13.21
N PRO A 41 -5.84 -12.15 -12.52
CA PRO A 41 -4.57 -11.42 -12.39
C PRO A 41 -3.85 -11.22 -13.73
N HIS A 42 -4.13 -12.07 -14.72
CA HIS A 42 -3.63 -11.95 -16.09
C HIS A 42 -4.13 -10.70 -16.83
N MET A 43 -5.16 -10.01 -16.32
CA MET A 43 -5.62 -8.74 -16.88
C MET A 43 -4.72 -7.56 -16.45
N LEU A 44 -3.85 -7.77 -15.45
CA LEU A 44 -2.88 -6.78 -15.01
C LEU A 44 -1.54 -7.02 -15.72
N ASP A 45 -0.93 -5.93 -16.19
CA ASP A 45 0.46 -5.93 -16.63
C ASP A 45 1.43 -5.68 -15.46
N ASP A 46 2.69 -6.10 -15.63
CA ASP A 46 3.70 -5.92 -14.57
C ASP A 46 4.00 -4.44 -14.28
N SER A 47 3.76 -3.53 -15.24
CA SER A 47 4.03 -2.10 -15.05
C SER A 47 3.02 -1.46 -14.08
N ILE A 48 1.76 -1.90 -14.09
CA ILE A 48 0.73 -1.52 -13.12
C ILE A 48 1.13 -2.02 -11.74
N ILE A 49 1.55 -3.28 -11.62
CA ILE A 49 2.01 -3.86 -10.36
C ILE A 49 3.24 -3.11 -9.83
N ASP A 50 4.26 -2.88 -10.66
CA ASP A 50 5.48 -2.18 -10.28
C ASP A 50 5.23 -0.72 -9.87
N ARG A 51 4.30 -0.05 -10.57
CA ARG A 51 3.88 1.30 -10.18
C ARG A 51 3.18 1.29 -8.83
N GLY A 52 2.25 0.35 -8.62
CA GLY A 52 1.59 0.17 -7.32
C GLY A 52 2.60 -0.07 -6.21
N VAL A 53 3.54 -1.00 -6.40
CA VAL A 53 4.56 -1.33 -5.39
C VAL A 53 5.37 -0.10 -5.02
N ARG A 54 5.83 0.70 -6.00
CA ARG A 54 6.55 1.96 -5.72
C ARG A 54 5.71 2.93 -4.89
N VAL A 55 4.46 3.18 -5.31
CA VAL A 55 3.55 4.09 -4.60
C VAL A 55 3.38 3.68 -3.14
N TYR A 56 3.11 2.39 -2.87
CA TYR A 56 2.90 1.96 -1.49
C TYR A 56 4.20 1.84 -0.69
N GLN A 57 5.36 1.64 -1.33
CA GLN A 57 6.66 1.77 -0.66
C GLN A 57 6.91 3.22 -0.24
N ASP A 58 6.64 4.19 -1.12
CA ASP A 58 6.75 5.62 -0.82
C ASP A 58 5.82 6.00 0.35
N GLN A 59 4.57 5.49 0.37
CA GLN A 59 3.64 5.70 1.50
C GLN A 59 4.15 5.10 2.82
N MET A 60 4.82 3.93 2.78
CA MET A 60 5.46 3.37 3.97
C MET A 60 6.58 4.28 4.49
N GLU A 61 7.36 4.89 3.59
CA GLU A 61 8.36 5.89 3.97
C GLU A 61 7.70 7.15 4.56
N GLU A 62 6.61 7.67 3.96
CA GLU A 62 5.78 8.76 4.49
C GLU A 62 5.35 8.50 5.94
N THR A 63 4.85 7.30 6.24
CA THR A 63 4.43 6.96 7.61
C THR A 63 5.59 7.07 8.61
N THR A 64 6.82 6.77 8.17
CA THR A 64 8.04 6.88 8.99
C THR A 64 8.47 8.35 9.17
N TRP A 65 8.22 9.20 8.17
CA TRP A 65 8.38 10.65 8.32
C TRP A 65 7.37 11.23 9.32
N HIS A 66 6.10 10.81 9.26
CA HIS A 66 5.06 11.23 10.20
C HIS A 66 5.37 10.82 11.64
N GLU A 67 5.85 9.60 11.89
CA GLU A 67 6.28 9.16 13.23
C GLU A 67 7.34 10.08 13.84
N ARG A 68 8.34 10.44 13.03
CA ARG A 68 9.39 11.38 13.45
C ARG A 68 8.82 12.75 13.76
N GLN A 69 7.86 13.23 12.96
CA GLN A 69 7.18 14.51 13.18
C GLN A 69 6.33 14.49 14.47
N ILE A 70 5.60 13.39 14.73
CA ILE A 70 4.85 13.14 15.96
C ILE A 70 5.78 13.17 17.17
N ALA A 71 6.89 12.43 17.11
CA ALA A 71 7.88 12.39 18.19
C ALA A 71 8.44 13.77 18.52
N ARG A 72 8.67 14.61 17.49
CA ARG A 72 9.08 16.01 17.66
C ARG A 72 7.98 16.84 18.34
N TRP A 73 6.74 16.75 17.89
CA TRP A 73 5.63 17.50 18.50
C TRP A 73 5.45 17.15 19.99
N ARG A 74 5.59 15.87 20.36
CA ARG A 74 5.51 15.44 21.76
C ARG A 74 6.57 16.09 22.67
N GLN A 75 7.69 16.56 22.11
CA GLN A 75 8.74 17.27 22.85
C GLN A 75 8.48 18.78 23.00
N GLN A 76 7.48 19.36 22.32
CA GLN A 76 7.24 20.81 22.26
C GLN A 76 6.30 21.36 23.35
N GLY A 77 5.93 20.55 24.36
CA GLY A 77 5.06 21.01 25.44
C GLY A 77 3.61 21.22 24.98
N LEU A 78 2.98 20.16 24.49
CA LEU A 78 1.60 20.21 23.98
C LEU A 78 0.58 20.52 25.07
N ASN A 79 -0.42 21.34 24.74
CA ASN A 79 -1.63 21.50 25.55
C ASN A 79 -2.54 20.26 25.41
N GLU A 80 -3.58 20.16 26.25
CA GLU A 80 -4.45 18.99 26.31
C GLU A 80 -5.11 18.67 24.97
N TRP A 81 -5.65 19.69 24.29
CA TRP A 81 -6.28 19.51 22.97
C TRP A 81 -5.27 19.01 21.92
N GLN A 82 -4.07 19.60 21.89
CA GLN A 82 -3.01 19.18 20.98
C GLN A 82 -2.54 17.74 21.25
N ARG A 83 -2.51 17.29 22.52
CA ARG A 83 -2.17 15.90 22.86
C ARG A 83 -3.18 14.94 22.24
N VAL A 84 -4.47 15.21 22.44
CA VAL A 84 -5.54 14.38 21.87
C VAL A 84 -5.46 14.31 20.34
N GLN A 85 -5.20 15.44 19.67
CA GLN A 85 -5.05 15.45 18.21
C GLN A 85 -3.78 14.69 17.76
N VAL A 86 -2.66 14.84 18.46
CA VAL A 86 -1.43 14.08 18.14
C VAL A 86 -1.62 12.58 18.37
N ASP A 87 -2.33 12.17 19.42
CA ASP A 87 -2.65 10.76 19.67
C ASP A 87 -3.55 10.19 18.56
N LYS A 88 -4.55 10.96 18.12
CA LYS A 88 -5.41 10.59 16.99
C LYS A 88 -4.60 10.47 15.70
N PHE A 89 -3.76 11.46 15.39
CA PHE A 89 -2.91 11.43 14.20
C PHE A 89 -1.94 10.26 14.20
N GLU A 90 -1.38 9.88 15.36
CA GLU A 90 -0.55 8.68 15.48
C GLU A 90 -1.34 7.40 15.18
N ALA A 91 -2.56 7.28 15.70
CA ALA A 91 -3.44 6.15 15.40
C ALA A 91 -3.79 6.08 13.91
N ASP A 92 -4.12 7.21 13.28
CA ASP A 92 -4.41 7.29 11.86
C ASP A 92 -3.17 6.95 11.00
N ASN A 93 -1.97 7.41 11.39
CA ASN A 93 -0.73 7.07 10.69
C ASN A 93 -0.39 5.58 10.78
N ASN A 94 -0.63 4.94 11.94
CA ASN A 94 -0.46 3.50 12.10
C ASN A 94 -1.45 2.72 11.23
N ARG A 95 -2.71 3.15 11.18
CA ARG A 95 -3.70 2.56 10.28
C ARG A 95 -3.29 2.72 8.81
N PHE A 96 -2.81 3.91 8.43
CA PHE A 96 -2.36 4.17 7.06
C PHE A 96 -1.22 3.23 6.65
N ARG A 97 -0.26 3.01 7.55
CA ARG A 97 0.81 2.02 7.35
C ARG A 97 0.26 0.61 7.15
N ASP A 98 -0.65 0.18 8.03
CA ASP A 98 -1.20 -1.18 7.97
C ASP A 98 -1.99 -1.42 6.68
N GLU A 99 -2.81 -0.46 6.24
CA GLU A 99 -3.55 -0.58 4.97
C GLU A 99 -2.60 -0.58 3.76
N SER A 100 -1.56 0.29 3.76
CA SER A 100 -0.54 0.31 2.70
C SER A 100 0.19 -1.03 2.58
N LYS A 101 0.51 -1.64 3.73
CA LYS A 101 1.14 -2.97 3.78
C LYS A 101 0.23 -4.06 3.20
N LYS A 102 -1.06 -4.05 3.50
CA LYS A 102 -2.02 -5.01 2.90
C LYS A 102 -2.06 -4.90 1.38
N VAL A 103 -2.00 -3.67 0.83
CA VAL A 103 -1.95 -3.50 -0.63
C VAL A 103 -0.64 -4.02 -1.21
N LEU A 104 0.51 -3.77 -0.56
CA LEU A 104 1.80 -4.35 -0.99
C LEU A 104 1.78 -5.88 -1.03
N GLU A 105 1.23 -6.51 0.02
CA GLU A 105 1.09 -7.97 0.09
C GLU A 105 0.21 -8.50 -1.05
N LEU A 106 -0.91 -7.81 -1.33
CA LEU A 106 -1.82 -8.16 -2.42
C LEU A 106 -1.16 -7.98 -3.80
N LEU A 107 -0.41 -6.90 -4.01
CA LEU A 107 0.33 -6.66 -5.25
C LEU A 107 1.38 -7.74 -5.51
N GLU A 108 2.09 -8.19 -4.48
CA GLU A 108 3.04 -9.30 -4.58
C GLU A 108 2.37 -10.66 -4.84
N GLU A 109 1.12 -10.84 -4.37
CA GLU A 109 0.30 -11.99 -4.75
C GLU A 109 -0.10 -11.92 -6.24
N LEU A 110 -0.66 -10.79 -6.67
CA LEU A 110 -1.09 -10.55 -8.06
C LEU A 110 0.08 -10.67 -9.05
N ARG A 111 1.27 -10.21 -8.67
CA ARG A 111 2.51 -10.32 -9.45
C ARG A 111 2.79 -11.75 -9.92
N LYS A 112 2.38 -12.77 -9.16
CA LYS A 112 2.62 -14.18 -9.51
C LYS A 112 1.77 -14.66 -10.68
N GLY A 113 0.65 -14.00 -10.97
CA GLY A 113 -0.33 -14.40 -11.97
C GLY A 113 -0.49 -13.45 -13.14
N THR A 114 0.40 -12.47 -13.33
CA THR A 114 0.34 -11.52 -14.45
C THR A 114 0.58 -12.22 -15.79
N ILE A 115 0.06 -11.62 -16.87
CA ILE A 115 0.19 -12.20 -18.22
C ILE A 115 1.64 -12.34 -18.66
N ASN A 116 2.51 -11.40 -18.29
CA ASN A 116 3.94 -11.45 -18.60
C ASN A 116 4.62 -12.66 -17.95
N ARG A 117 4.24 -13.01 -16.72
CA ARG A 117 4.75 -14.23 -16.07
C ARG A 117 4.22 -15.49 -16.73
N ILE A 118 2.94 -15.52 -17.11
CA ILE A 118 2.36 -16.66 -17.83
C ILE A 118 3.05 -16.86 -19.18
N ILE A 119 3.28 -15.79 -19.95
CA ILE A 119 3.98 -15.84 -21.24
C ILE A 119 5.46 -16.24 -21.08
N GLY A 120 6.08 -15.89 -19.94
CA GLY A 120 7.46 -16.26 -19.64
C GLY A 120 7.66 -17.71 -19.18
N MET A 121 6.59 -18.45 -18.87
CA MET A 121 6.67 -19.86 -18.48
C MET A 121 6.92 -20.76 -19.70
N SER A 122 7.69 -21.83 -19.50
CA SER A 122 7.74 -22.95 -20.46
C SER A 122 6.38 -23.67 -20.53
N ASP A 123 6.10 -24.37 -21.63
CA ASP A 123 4.86 -25.12 -21.80
C ASP A 123 4.69 -26.20 -20.71
N GLU A 124 5.79 -26.83 -20.28
CA GLU A 124 5.79 -27.82 -19.20
C GLU A 124 5.48 -27.20 -17.84
N GLU A 125 6.06 -26.03 -17.55
CA GLU A 125 5.81 -25.27 -16.33
C GLU A 125 4.38 -24.73 -16.27
N LEU A 126 3.87 -24.23 -17.40
CA LEU A 126 2.49 -23.78 -17.53
C LEU A 126 1.52 -24.95 -17.31
N GLY A 127 1.77 -26.09 -17.96
CA GLY A 127 0.97 -27.30 -17.82
C GLY A 127 0.92 -27.82 -16.37
N LEU A 128 2.07 -27.86 -15.68
CA LEU A 128 2.14 -28.27 -14.28
C LEU A 128 1.39 -27.29 -13.37
N ASN A 129 1.52 -25.98 -13.57
CA ASN A 129 0.82 -24.98 -12.76
C ASN A 129 -0.70 -25.01 -12.97
N VAL A 130 -1.17 -25.34 -14.18
CA VAL A 130 -2.60 -25.58 -14.46
C VAL A 130 -3.09 -26.84 -13.75
N LEU A 131 -2.37 -27.97 -13.84
CA LEU A 131 -2.75 -29.23 -13.18
C LEU A 131 -2.78 -29.09 -11.64
N LEU A 132 -1.89 -28.29 -11.06
CA LEU A 132 -1.84 -28.00 -9.64
C LEU A 132 -2.88 -26.94 -9.20
N GLY A 133 -3.69 -26.41 -10.12
CA GLY A 133 -4.71 -25.40 -9.84
C GLY A 133 -4.16 -24.01 -9.47
N LYS A 134 -2.87 -23.77 -9.70
CA LYS A 134 -2.20 -22.48 -9.42
C LYS A 134 -2.51 -21.43 -10.48
N ILE A 135 -2.83 -21.86 -11.69
CA ILE A 135 -3.27 -21.00 -12.80
C ILE A 135 -4.61 -21.52 -13.30
N LYS A 136 -5.64 -20.66 -13.31
CA LYS A 136 -6.93 -20.97 -13.93
C LYS A 136 -6.80 -20.80 -15.46
N PRO A 137 -7.07 -21.84 -16.28
CA PRO A 137 -7.08 -21.69 -17.72
C PRO A 137 -8.20 -20.73 -18.16
N PRO A 138 -7.98 -19.91 -19.21
CA PRO A 138 -8.97 -18.93 -19.68
C PRO A 138 -10.24 -19.57 -20.25
N PHE A 139 -10.21 -20.86 -20.53
CA PHE A 139 -11.37 -21.66 -20.93
C PHE A 139 -11.81 -22.48 -19.74
N GLY A 140 -12.91 -22.07 -19.09
CA GLY A 140 -13.58 -22.88 -18.08
C GLY A 140 -13.86 -24.27 -18.65
N GLY A 141 -13.40 -25.31 -17.95
CA GLY A 141 -13.78 -26.68 -18.26
C GLY A 141 -15.29 -26.80 -18.27
N LYS A 142 -15.84 -27.36 -19.35
CA LYS A 142 -17.20 -27.91 -19.33
C LYS A 142 -17.27 -29.08 -18.36
#